data_AF-A0A7S3AMV9-F1
#
_entry.id   AF-A0A7S3AMV9-F1
#
_cell.length_a   1.000
_cell.length_b   1.000
_cell.length_c   1.000
_cell.angle_alpha   90.00
_cell.angle_beta   90.00
_cell.angle_gamma   90.00
#
_symmetry.space_group_name_H-M   'P 1'
#
loop_
_entity.id
_entity.type
_entity.pdbx_description
1 polymer ?
#
loop_
_entity_poly.entity_id
_entity_poly.type
_entity_poly.pdbx_seq_one_letter_code
_entity_poly.pdbx_strand_id
1 'polypeptide(L)'
;GGATAGAAFVDASAWPQPKVEQLFSVPTIRHHLPITTKDPNLFQTPPGWSEEQVMGARRPKVRYVRRGEDGRVERQFDRRAELEEQLERESAAAGGAWLGQIGSGEWEIRPKAVLPALVQVLKGLVAAGLVCALPPQQSGKNQIMYVISNQYLRGEAFPRREKLGAAEKEDKEEEELCDLELERQRNIARNLELLKQLGLA
;
A
#
# COMPACT_ATOMS: atom_id res chain seq x y z
N GLY A 1 -58.95 -28.71 -1.05
CA GLY A 1 -57.98 -27.81 -1.69
C GLY A 1 -56.73 -27.77 -0.84
N GLY A 2 -55.61 -28.29 -1.34
CA GLY A 2 -54.31 -28.23 -0.66
C GLY A 2 -53.43 -27.23 -1.38
N ALA A 3 -53.03 -26.17 -0.69
CA ALA A 3 -52.09 -25.19 -1.22
C ALA A 3 -50.66 -25.69 -0.96
N THR A 4 -49.96 -26.07 -2.03
CA THR A 4 -48.53 -26.34 -2.01
C THR A 4 -47.78 -25.01 -2.00
N ALA A 5 -47.09 -24.73 -0.89
CA ALA A 5 -46.18 -23.60 -0.79
C ALA A 5 -45.00 -23.81 -1.77
N GLY A 6 -44.92 -22.95 -2.78
CA GLY A 6 -43.79 -22.92 -3.71
C GLY A 6 -42.53 -22.48 -2.97
N ALA A 7 -41.54 -23.37 -2.90
CA ALA A 7 -40.20 -23.02 -2.45
C ALA A 7 -39.61 -22.01 -3.44
N ALA A 8 -39.37 -20.78 -2.98
CA ALA A 8 -38.64 -19.78 -3.74
C ALA A 8 -37.20 -20.27 -3.93
N PHE A 9 -36.87 -20.65 -5.16
CA PHE A 9 -35.50 -20.97 -5.55
C PHE A 9 -34.65 -19.71 -5.36
N VAL A 10 -33.76 -19.71 -4.38
CA VAL A 10 -32.79 -18.63 -4.21
C VAL A 10 -31.85 -18.71 -5.40
N ASP A 11 -31.91 -17.69 -6.26
CA ASP A 11 -31.05 -17.57 -7.43
C ASP A 11 -29.58 -17.58 -7.00
N ALA A 12 -28.88 -18.69 -7.33
CA ALA A 12 -27.47 -18.88 -7.02
C ALA A 12 -26.57 -17.85 -7.72
N SER A 13 -27.10 -17.08 -8.69
CA SER A 13 -26.39 -15.99 -9.34
C SER A 13 -26.21 -14.74 -8.46
N ALA A 14 -26.95 -14.64 -7.34
CA ALA A 14 -26.87 -13.51 -6.41
C ALA A 14 -25.72 -13.61 -5.39
N TRP A 15 -24.99 -14.73 -5.37
CA TRP A 15 -23.77 -14.85 -4.58
C TRP A 15 -22.64 -14.13 -5.31
N PRO A 16 -21.89 -13.22 -4.65
CA PRO A 16 -20.72 -12.62 -5.27
C PRO A 16 -19.79 -13.76 -5.67
N GLN A 17 -19.57 -13.93 -6.98
CA GLN A 17 -18.67 -14.94 -7.47
C GLN A 17 -17.32 -14.77 -6.78
N PRO A 18 -16.64 -15.86 -6.38
CA PRO A 18 -15.31 -15.76 -5.79
C PRO A 18 -14.45 -14.92 -6.73
N LYS A 19 -14.04 -13.74 -6.25
CA LYS A 19 -13.13 -12.89 -7.01
C LYS A 19 -11.83 -13.68 -7.12
N VAL A 20 -11.56 -14.19 -8.31
CA VAL A 20 -10.26 -14.75 -8.64
C VAL A 20 -9.25 -13.65 -8.36
N GLU A 21 -8.28 -13.93 -7.49
CA GLU A 21 -7.22 -12.97 -7.21
C GLU A 21 -6.51 -12.60 -8.50
N GLN A 22 -6.27 -11.31 -8.71
CA GLN A 22 -5.62 -10.84 -9.93
C GLN A 22 -4.20 -11.41 -10.00
N LEU A 23 -3.90 -12.11 -11.10
CA LEU A 23 -2.58 -12.63 -11.39
C LEU A 23 -1.73 -11.54 -12.05
N PHE A 24 -0.58 -11.25 -11.47
CA PHE A 24 0.33 -10.24 -11.99
C PHE A 24 1.63 -10.87 -12.50
N SER A 25 2.06 -10.46 -13.68
CA SER A 25 3.41 -10.78 -14.16
C SER A 25 4.40 -9.70 -13.72
N VAL A 26 5.71 -10.00 -13.70
CA VAL A 26 6.74 -8.98 -13.37
C VAL A 26 6.63 -7.74 -14.26
N PRO A 27 6.47 -7.85 -15.60
CA PRO A 27 6.18 -6.68 -16.43
C PRO A 27 4.94 -5.92 -16.00
N THR A 28 3.84 -6.60 -15.66
CA THR A 28 2.61 -5.93 -15.20
C THR A 28 2.85 -5.16 -13.91
N ILE A 29 3.53 -5.76 -12.92
CA ILE A 29 3.87 -5.12 -11.64
C ILE A 29 4.67 -3.84 -11.89
N ARG A 30 5.66 -3.89 -12.79
CA ARG A 30 6.47 -2.72 -13.15
C ARG A 30 5.61 -1.53 -13.60
N HIS A 31 4.52 -1.75 -14.34
CA HIS A 31 3.65 -0.66 -14.83
C HIS A 31 2.82 -0.02 -13.72
N HIS A 32 2.59 -0.71 -12.60
CA HIS A 32 1.82 -0.20 -11.47
C HIS A 32 2.68 0.50 -10.42
N LEU A 33 4.00 0.36 -10.47
CA LEU A 33 4.90 0.96 -9.51
C LEU A 33 5.23 2.40 -9.89
N PRO A 34 5.38 3.30 -8.90
CA PRO A 34 5.74 4.69 -9.12
C PRO A 34 7.24 4.82 -9.46
N ILE A 35 7.68 4.19 -10.55
CA ILE A 35 9.06 4.28 -11.03
C ILE A 35 9.24 5.63 -11.71
N THR A 36 10.25 6.38 -11.29
CA THR A 36 10.53 7.69 -11.87
C THR A 36 10.81 7.59 -13.36
N THR A 37 10.35 8.58 -14.13
CA THR A 37 10.66 8.74 -15.56
C THR A 37 11.84 9.68 -15.80
N LYS A 38 12.42 10.24 -14.74
CA LYS A 38 13.57 11.15 -14.81
C LYS A 38 14.78 10.46 -15.43
N ASP A 39 15.63 11.25 -16.08
CA ASP A 39 16.98 10.81 -16.46
C ASP A 39 17.72 10.36 -15.19
N PRO A 40 18.38 9.18 -15.18
CA PRO A 40 19.24 8.75 -14.08
C PRO A 40 20.25 9.79 -13.57
N ASN A 41 20.67 10.73 -14.43
CA ASN A 41 21.55 11.83 -14.01
C ASN A 41 20.88 12.84 -13.07
N LEU A 42 19.54 12.83 -12.98
CA LEU A 42 18.73 13.71 -12.13
C LEU A 42 18.26 13.04 -10.83
N PHE A 43 18.66 11.79 -10.59
CA PHE A 43 18.33 11.08 -9.35
C PHE A 43 19.02 11.73 -8.16
N GLN A 44 18.39 11.67 -7.00
CA GLN A 44 18.95 12.19 -5.75
C GLN A 44 20.23 11.43 -5.37
N THR A 45 21.12 12.00 -4.58
CA THR A 45 22.33 11.29 -4.14
C THR A 45 21.98 10.06 -3.29
N PRO A 46 22.54 8.87 -3.56
CA PRO A 46 22.27 7.66 -2.78
C PRO A 46 22.60 7.82 -1.28
N PRO A 47 21.88 7.14 -0.38
CA PRO A 47 22.18 7.17 1.04
C PRO A 47 23.63 6.78 1.34
N GLY A 48 24.28 7.54 2.22
CA GLY A 48 25.71 7.35 2.56
C GLY A 48 26.70 7.95 1.55
N TRP A 49 26.21 8.61 0.50
CA TRP A 49 27.01 9.37 -0.46
C TRP A 49 26.67 10.86 -0.39
N SER A 50 27.65 11.71 -0.69
CA SER A 50 27.49 13.16 -0.78
C SER A 50 28.00 13.68 -2.12
N GLU A 51 27.35 14.71 -2.63
CA GLU A 51 27.81 15.47 -3.80
C GLU A 51 28.70 16.63 -3.36
N GLU A 52 29.95 16.63 -3.83
CA GLU A 52 30.92 17.69 -3.57
C GLU A 52 31.27 18.42 -4.87
N GLN A 53 31.25 19.75 -4.84
CA GLN A 53 31.75 20.56 -5.95
C GLN A 53 33.27 20.63 -5.90
N VAL A 54 33.93 20.20 -6.99
CA VAL A 54 35.38 20.27 -7.12
C VAL A 54 35.80 21.71 -7.43
N MET A 55 36.31 22.40 -6.40
CA MET A 55 36.86 23.74 -6.52
C MET A 55 38.16 23.73 -7.34
N GLY A 56 38.32 24.67 -8.26
CA GLY A 56 39.55 24.84 -9.07
C GLY A 56 39.50 24.26 -10.48
N ALA A 57 38.42 23.57 -10.87
CA ALA A 57 38.19 23.20 -12.26
C ALA A 57 37.69 24.42 -13.07
N ARG A 58 38.06 24.50 -14.37
CA ARG A 58 37.55 25.54 -15.29
C ARG A 58 36.02 25.55 -15.41
N ARG A 59 35.35 24.45 -15.06
CA ARG A 59 33.88 24.33 -15.00
C ARG A 59 33.51 23.64 -13.69
N PRO A 60 32.39 24.03 -13.05
CA PRO A 60 31.88 23.33 -11.87
C PRO A 60 31.71 21.85 -12.19
N LYS A 61 32.36 20.99 -11.41
CA LYS A 61 32.27 19.53 -11.53
C LYS A 61 31.77 18.98 -10.20
N VAL A 62 30.74 18.16 -10.26
CA VAL A 62 30.23 17.43 -9.09
C VAL A 62 30.99 16.10 -9.00
N ARG A 63 31.32 15.70 -7.78
CA ARG A 63 31.91 14.41 -7.44
C ARG A 63 31.07 13.76 -6.34
N TYR A 64 30.86 12.46 -6.49
CA TYR A 64 30.20 11.63 -5.48
C TYR A 64 31.24 11.08 -4.53
N VAL A 65 31.05 11.30 -3.23
CA VAL A 65 32.03 10.94 -2.20
C VAL A 65 31.33 10.13 -1.12
N ARG A 66 31.95 9.02 -0.71
CA ARG A 66 31.58 8.27 0.49
C ARG A 66 32.67 8.43 1.54
N ARG A 67 32.27 8.89 2.72
CA ARG A 67 33.17 9.09 3.86
C ARG A 67 32.93 7.99 4.89
N GLY A 68 34.02 7.50 5.46
CA GLY A 68 33.97 6.59 6.61
C GLY A 68 33.61 7.33 7.90
N GLU A 69 33.52 6.60 9.01
CA GLU A 69 33.20 7.16 10.34
C GLU A 69 34.25 8.22 10.78
N ASP A 70 35.50 8.05 10.37
CA ASP A 70 36.61 8.99 10.63
C ASP A 70 36.56 10.27 9.77
N GLY A 71 35.54 10.44 8.93
CA GLY A 71 35.39 11.56 8.01
C GLY A 71 36.33 11.53 6.78
N ARG A 72 37.21 10.53 6.68
CA ARG A 72 38.10 10.31 5.54
C ARG A 72 37.31 9.79 4.33
N VAL A 73 37.73 10.20 3.13
CA VAL A 73 37.15 9.73 1.88
C VAL A 73 37.59 8.29 1.62
N GLU A 74 36.63 7.37 1.60
CA GLU A 74 36.88 5.95 1.29
C GLU A 74 36.79 5.69 -0.20
N ARG A 75 35.77 6.27 -0.84
CA ARG A 75 35.48 6.09 -2.26
C ARG A 75 34.99 7.39 -2.86
N GLN A 76 35.35 7.61 -4.12
CA GLN A 76 34.88 8.77 -4.87
C GLN A 76 34.67 8.42 -6.35
N PHE A 77 33.66 9.03 -6.95
CA PHE A 77 33.32 8.86 -8.36
C PHE A 77 33.02 10.21 -9.00
N ASP A 78 33.50 10.40 -10.21
CA ASP A 78 33.29 11.66 -10.95
C ASP A 78 31.98 11.63 -11.76
N ARG A 79 31.43 10.43 -12.01
CA ARG A 79 30.17 10.24 -12.75
C ARG A 79 29.17 9.46 -11.93
N ARG A 80 27.90 9.88 -12.02
CA ARG A 80 26.74 9.13 -11.47
C ARG A 80 26.73 7.67 -11.93
N ALA A 81 27.09 7.43 -13.19
CA ALA A 81 27.12 6.10 -13.76
C ALA A 81 28.09 5.13 -13.07
N GLU A 82 29.25 5.63 -12.67
CA GLU A 82 30.26 4.85 -11.97
C GLU A 82 29.81 4.51 -10.55
N LEU A 83 29.17 5.47 -9.87
CA LEU A 83 28.57 5.26 -8.56
C LEU A 83 27.50 4.17 -8.60
N GLU A 84 26.57 4.25 -9.55
CA GLU A 84 25.45 3.30 -9.63
C GLU A 84 25.92 1.91 -10.05
N GLU A 85 26.92 1.80 -10.93
CA GLU A 85 27.58 0.51 -11.20
C GLU A 85 28.27 -0.06 -9.96
N GLN A 86 28.89 0.79 -9.15
CA GLN A 86 29.50 0.36 -7.90
C GLN A 86 28.46 -0.15 -6.90
N LEU A 87 27.32 0.53 -6.76
CA LEU A 87 26.21 0.10 -5.92
C LEU A 87 25.60 -1.23 -6.40
N GLU A 88 25.48 -1.42 -7.71
CA GLU A 88 25.08 -2.69 -8.32
C GLU A 88 26.07 -3.81 -7.97
N ARG A 89 27.38 -3.56 -8.05
CA ARG A 89 28.41 -4.55 -7.67
C ARG A 89 28.40 -4.87 -6.17
N GLU A 90 28.26 -3.86 -5.31
CA GLU A 90 28.16 -4.06 -3.86
C GLU A 90 26.93 -4.88 -3.48
N SER A 91 25.79 -4.57 -4.09
CA SER A 91 24.55 -5.33 -3.88
C SER A 91 24.71 -6.78 -4.37
N ALA A 92 25.32 -6.98 -5.53
CA ALA A 92 25.60 -8.31 -6.06
C ALA A 92 26.56 -9.12 -5.16
N ALA A 93 27.59 -8.48 -4.61
CA ALA A 93 28.50 -9.11 -3.65
C ALA A 93 27.79 -9.48 -2.34
N ALA A 94 26.79 -8.71 -1.92
CA ALA A 94 25.92 -9.02 -0.79
C ALA A 94 24.84 -10.07 -1.11
N GLY A 95 24.81 -10.63 -2.33
CA GLY A 95 23.85 -11.64 -2.76
C GLY A 95 22.50 -11.10 -3.26
N GLY A 96 22.43 -9.81 -3.59
CA GLY A 96 21.21 -9.12 -4.03
C GLY A 96 21.39 -8.31 -5.32
N ALA A 97 20.33 -7.61 -5.71
CA ALA A 97 20.31 -6.58 -6.73
C ALA A 97 20.20 -5.21 -6.07
N TRP A 98 20.74 -4.19 -6.72
CA TRP A 98 20.55 -2.82 -6.27
C TRP A 98 19.09 -2.43 -6.44
N LEU A 99 18.43 -2.12 -5.32
CA LEU A 99 17.01 -1.79 -5.27
C LEU A 99 16.74 -0.31 -5.58
N GLY A 100 17.71 0.47 -6.08
CA GLY A 100 17.52 1.90 -6.25
C GLY A 100 17.34 2.64 -4.92
N GLN A 101 16.57 3.72 -4.94
CA GLN A 101 16.20 4.50 -3.76
C GLN A 101 14.83 5.15 -3.95
N ILE A 102 14.23 5.65 -2.87
CA ILE A 102 12.99 6.44 -2.96
C ILE A 102 13.36 7.92 -2.89
N GLY A 103 13.11 8.64 -3.98
CA GLY A 103 13.37 10.08 -4.09
C GLY A 103 12.09 10.82 -4.47
N SER A 104 11.71 11.84 -3.69
CA SER A 104 10.48 12.63 -3.92
C SER A 104 9.19 11.79 -4.04
N GLY A 105 9.12 10.64 -3.36
CA GLY A 105 7.97 9.73 -3.42
C GLY A 105 7.94 8.80 -4.64
N GLU A 106 8.92 8.90 -5.54
CA GLU A 106 9.09 8.01 -6.68
C GLU A 106 10.26 7.05 -6.45
N TRP A 107 10.17 5.88 -7.05
CA TRP A 107 11.26 4.91 -7.06
C TRP A 107 12.29 5.29 -8.13
N GLU A 108 13.43 5.79 -7.68
CA GLU A 108 14.57 6.15 -8.51
C GLU A 108 15.47 4.93 -8.69
N ILE A 109 15.35 4.29 -9.85
CA ILE A 109 16.11 3.09 -10.20
C ILE A 109 16.43 3.09 -11.69
N ARG A 110 17.63 2.63 -12.05
CA ARG A 110 18.01 2.51 -13.46
C ARG A 110 17.10 1.52 -14.18
N PRO A 111 16.67 1.81 -15.43
CA PRO A 111 15.83 0.89 -16.20
C PRO A 111 16.38 -0.54 -16.29
N LYS A 112 17.71 -0.70 -16.38
CA LYS A 112 18.38 -2.01 -16.42
C LYS A 112 18.31 -2.79 -15.09
N ALA A 113 18.22 -2.10 -13.95
CA ALA A 113 18.22 -2.70 -12.62
C ALA A 113 16.80 -3.02 -12.11
N VAL A 114 15.76 -2.44 -12.72
CA VAL A 114 14.34 -2.61 -12.32
C VAL A 114 13.93 -4.09 -12.26
N LEU A 115 14.15 -4.85 -13.34
CA LEU A 115 13.69 -6.25 -13.40
C LEU A 115 14.40 -7.14 -12.35
N PRO A 116 15.75 -7.11 -12.23
CA PRO A 116 16.45 -7.81 -11.15
C PRO A 116 15.95 -7.44 -9.75
N ALA A 117 15.76 -6.13 -9.49
CA ALA A 117 15.28 -5.64 -8.20
C ALA A 117 13.88 -6.17 -7.88
N LEU A 118 12.95 -6.13 -8.86
CA LEU A 118 11.60 -6.67 -8.70
C LEU A 118 11.59 -8.16 -8.39
N VAL A 119 12.42 -8.93 -9.11
CA VAL A 119 12.54 -10.38 -8.87
C VAL A 119 13.04 -10.65 -7.45
N GLN A 120 14.00 -9.86 -6.95
CA GLN A 120 14.49 -10.01 -5.59
C GLN A 120 13.42 -9.68 -4.54
N VAL A 121 12.69 -8.58 -4.71
CA VAL A 121 11.58 -8.20 -3.82
C VAL A 121 10.52 -9.29 -3.80
N LEU A 122 10.13 -9.80 -4.97
CA LEU A 122 9.14 -10.87 -5.08
C LEU A 122 9.60 -12.17 -4.42
N LYS A 123 10.88 -12.54 -4.56
CA LYS A 123 11.45 -13.69 -3.83
C LYS A 123 11.31 -13.52 -2.32
N GLY A 124 11.58 -12.33 -1.80
CA GLY A 124 11.41 -12.01 -0.38
C GLY A 124 9.95 -12.11 0.06
N LEU A 125 9.01 -11.57 -0.72
CA LEU A 125 7.58 -11.66 -0.44
C LEU A 125 7.03 -13.09 -0.49
N VAL A 126 7.55 -13.92 -1.40
CA VAL A 126 7.23 -15.34 -1.48
C VAL A 126 7.77 -16.10 -0.27
N ALA A 127 9.02 -15.85 0.11
CA ALA A 127 9.63 -16.44 1.31
C ALA A 127 8.88 -16.04 2.60
N ALA A 128 8.33 -14.83 2.65
CA ALA A 128 7.51 -14.35 3.75
C ALA A 128 6.06 -14.90 3.73
N GLY A 129 5.65 -15.64 2.70
CA GLY A 129 4.29 -16.16 2.57
C GLY A 129 3.23 -15.10 2.27
N LEU A 130 3.63 -13.92 1.79
CA LEU A 130 2.73 -12.81 1.42
C LEU A 130 2.29 -12.89 -0.04
N VAL A 131 3.08 -13.57 -0.87
CA VAL A 131 2.84 -13.75 -2.31
C VAL A 131 3.08 -15.22 -2.66
N CYS A 132 2.26 -15.75 -3.57
CA CYS A 132 2.48 -17.07 -4.16
C CYS A 132 2.95 -16.91 -5.61
N ALA A 133 4.00 -17.66 -5.98
CA ALA A 133 4.51 -17.73 -7.34
C ALA A 133 3.93 -18.95 -8.05
N LEU A 134 3.10 -18.71 -9.07
CA LEU A 134 2.45 -19.73 -9.87
C LEU A 134 3.27 -20.01 -11.14
N PRO A 135 3.82 -21.22 -11.30
CA PRO A 135 4.55 -21.59 -12.51
C PRO A 135 3.60 -21.65 -13.73
N PRO A 136 4.13 -21.56 -14.96
CA PRO A 136 3.35 -21.60 -16.21
C PRO A 136 2.30 -22.72 -16.30
N GLN A 137 2.64 -23.90 -15.79
CA GLN A 137 1.79 -25.09 -15.80
C GLN A 137 0.55 -24.94 -14.94
N GLN A 138 0.63 -24.14 -13.86
CA GLN A 138 -0.47 -23.91 -12.93
C GLN A 138 -1.28 -22.66 -13.30
N SER A 139 -0.61 -21.63 -13.85
CA SER A 139 -1.26 -20.37 -14.21
C SER A 139 -1.96 -20.38 -15.57
N GLY A 140 -1.61 -21.34 -16.45
CA GLY A 140 -2.06 -21.36 -17.84
C GLY A 140 -1.47 -20.21 -18.67
N LYS A 141 -0.37 -19.59 -18.21
CA LYS A 141 0.34 -18.49 -18.88
C LYS A 141 1.77 -18.92 -19.22
N ASN A 142 2.38 -18.27 -20.19
CA ASN A 142 3.75 -18.60 -20.64
C ASN A 142 4.86 -18.10 -19.69
N GLN A 143 4.50 -17.50 -18.55
CA GLN A 143 5.44 -16.91 -17.61
C GLN A 143 4.97 -17.16 -16.17
N ILE A 144 5.88 -17.01 -15.22
CA ILE A 144 5.56 -17.08 -13.79
C ILE A 144 4.64 -15.91 -13.46
N MET A 145 3.51 -16.24 -12.84
CA MET A 145 2.54 -15.27 -12.35
C MET A 145 2.64 -15.19 -10.83
N TYR A 146 2.44 -14.01 -10.29
CA TYR A 146 2.44 -13.76 -8.86
C TYR A 146 1.03 -13.38 -8.43
N VAL A 147 0.64 -13.90 -7.27
CA VAL A 147 -0.66 -13.62 -6.66
C VAL A 147 -0.45 -13.33 -5.17
N ILE A 148 -1.20 -12.38 -4.62
CA ILE A 148 -1.14 -12.09 -3.19
C ILE A 148 -1.63 -13.33 -2.45
N SER A 149 -0.86 -13.83 -1.50
CA SER A 149 -1.34 -14.90 -0.62
C SER A 149 -2.32 -14.25 0.36
N ASN A 150 -3.58 -14.10 -0.04
CA ASN A 150 -4.58 -13.55 0.86
C ASN A 150 -4.75 -14.50 2.04
N GLN A 151 -4.15 -14.15 3.16
CA GLN A 151 -4.53 -14.67 4.46
C GLN A 151 -5.85 -14.01 4.87
N TYR A 152 -6.91 -14.25 4.09
CA TYR A 152 -8.24 -14.08 4.64
C TYR A 152 -8.40 -15.20 5.66
N LEU A 153 -8.03 -14.93 6.91
CA LEU A 153 -8.80 -15.50 8.01
C LEU A 153 -10.22 -15.06 7.70
N ARG A 154 -11.03 -15.99 7.17
CA ARG A 154 -12.47 -15.88 7.22
C ARG A 154 -12.74 -15.65 8.70
N GLY A 155 -12.93 -14.40 9.11
CA GLY A 155 -13.63 -14.13 10.34
C GLY A 155 -14.87 -15.00 10.27
N GLU A 156 -15.12 -15.78 11.32
CA GLU A 156 -16.33 -16.59 11.41
C GLU A 156 -17.48 -15.77 10.86
N ALA A 157 -18.27 -16.35 9.96
CA ALA A 157 -19.37 -15.62 9.34
C ALA A 157 -20.13 -14.93 10.47
N PHE A 158 -20.14 -13.59 10.46
CA PHE A 158 -20.84 -12.82 11.48
C PHE A 158 -22.22 -13.47 11.59
N PRO A 159 -22.61 -14.00 12.77
CA PRO A 159 -23.78 -14.85 12.86
C PRO A 159 -24.92 -14.06 12.26
N ARG A 160 -25.42 -14.53 11.11
CA ARG A 160 -26.59 -13.94 10.50
C ARG A 160 -27.65 -14.18 11.55
N ARG A 161 -28.03 -13.12 12.26
CA ARG A 161 -29.24 -13.14 13.07
C ARG A 161 -30.33 -13.56 12.11
N GLU A 162 -30.74 -14.82 12.20
CA GLU A 162 -31.98 -15.25 11.60
C GLU A 162 -32.99 -14.22 12.08
N LYS A 163 -33.58 -13.48 11.13
CA LYS A 163 -34.67 -12.56 11.42
C LYS A 163 -35.87 -13.41 11.85
N LEU A 164 -35.79 -13.94 13.07
CA LEU A 164 -36.94 -14.15 13.91
C LEU A 164 -37.56 -12.76 14.06
N GLY A 165 -38.81 -12.62 13.62
CA GLY A 165 -39.61 -11.41 13.75
C GLY A 165 -39.60 -10.87 15.18
N ALA A 166 -40.14 -9.71 15.48
CA ALA A 166 -41.20 -8.96 14.85
C ALA A 166 -41.30 -7.64 15.65
N ALA A 167 -41.68 -6.53 15.01
CA ALA A 167 -42.50 -5.42 15.51
C ALA A 167 -42.26 -4.76 16.91
N GLU A 168 -41.45 -5.28 17.83
CA GLU A 168 -41.30 -4.78 19.21
C GLU A 168 -40.01 -3.98 19.44
N LYS A 169 -39.10 -3.94 18.48
CA LYS A 169 -37.85 -3.15 18.58
C LYS A 169 -37.94 -1.77 17.93
N GLU A 170 -38.80 -1.59 16.95
CA GLU A 170 -39.00 -0.29 16.29
C GLU A 170 -39.68 0.69 17.26
N ASP A 171 -40.72 0.27 17.97
CA ASP A 171 -41.43 1.13 18.93
C ASP A 171 -40.53 1.64 20.08
N LYS A 172 -39.56 0.85 20.56
CA LYS A 172 -38.64 1.29 21.63
C LYS A 172 -37.55 2.24 21.16
N GLU A 173 -37.01 2.04 19.97
CA GLU A 173 -35.98 2.96 19.44
C GLU A 173 -36.61 4.31 19.03
N GLU A 174 -37.88 4.32 18.56
CA GLU A 174 -38.65 5.55 18.34
C GLU A 174 -39.04 6.26 19.65
N GLU A 175 -39.41 5.53 20.71
CA GLU A 175 -39.65 6.10 22.05
C GLU A 175 -38.36 6.67 22.69
N GLU A 176 -37.23 5.96 22.61
CA GLU A 176 -35.93 6.43 23.14
C GLU A 176 -35.39 7.67 22.40
N LEU A 177 -35.67 7.81 21.10
CA LEU A 177 -35.39 9.04 20.34
C LEU A 177 -36.24 10.23 20.83
N CYS A 178 -37.48 9.99 21.28
CA CYS A 178 -38.38 11.02 21.81
C CYS A 178 -37.90 11.59 23.16
N ASP A 179 -37.37 10.73 24.04
CA ASP A 179 -36.84 11.14 25.35
C ASP A 179 -35.59 12.02 25.24
N LEU A 180 -34.69 11.71 24.29
CA LEU A 180 -33.51 12.54 24.01
C LEU A 180 -33.89 13.93 23.48
N GLU A 181 -34.94 14.02 22.67
CA GLU A 181 -35.45 15.31 22.20
C GLU A 181 -36.11 16.13 23.34
N LEU A 182 -36.81 15.47 24.27
CA LEU A 182 -37.37 16.11 25.47
C LEU A 182 -36.26 16.63 26.39
N GLU A 183 -35.20 15.86 26.61
CA GLU A 183 -34.04 16.33 27.38
C GLU A 183 -33.33 17.50 26.70
N ARG A 184 -33.17 17.44 25.37
CA ARG A 184 -32.62 18.54 24.59
C ARG A 184 -33.46 19.82 24.76
N GLN A 185 -34.79 19.73 24.71
CA GLN A 185 -35.67 20.89 24.93
C GLN A 185 -35.58 21.44 26.35
N ARG A 186 -35.53 20.58 27.37
CA ARG A 186 -35.34 20.99 28.78
C ARG A 186 -34.00 21.70 29.00
N ASN A 187 -32.94 21.24 28.32
CA ASN A 187 -31.63 21.88 28.39
C ASN A 187 -31.62 23.24 27.70
N ILE A 188 -32.29 23.37 26.56
CA ILE A 188 -32.45 24.66 25.87
C ILE A 188 -33.24 25.64 26.75
N ALA A 189 -34.33 25.21 27.38
CA ALA A 189 -35.12 26.04 28.28
C ALA A 189 -34.30 26.54 29.49
N ARG A 190 -33.54 25.63 30.15
CA ARG A 190 -32.64 26.00 31.25
C ARG A 190 -31.57 27.00 30.81
N ASN A 191 -30.97 26.78 29.65
CA ASN A 191 -29.93 27.69 29.14
C ASN A 191 -30.51 29.06 28.78
N LEU A 192 -31.72 29.12 28.23
CA LEU A 192 -32.41 30.39 27.95
C LEU A 192 -32.76 31.15 29.23
N GLU A 193 -33.19 30.44 30.27
CA GLU A 193 -33.47 31.07 31.57
C GLU A 193 -32.19 31.58 32.24
N LEU A 194 -31.10 30.81 32.17
CA LEU A 194 -29.78 31.22 32.64
C LEU A 194 -29.28 32.47 31.88
N LEU A 195 -29.43 32.49 30.55
CA LEU A 195 -29.05 33.64 29.73
C LEU A 195 -29.85 34.89 30.06
N LYS A 196 -31.15 34.75 30.37
CA LYS A 196 -32.00 35.86 30.86
C LYS A 196 -31.53 36.36 32.23
N GLN A 197 -31.18 35.46 33.16
CA GLN A 197 -30.67 35.84 34.48
C GLN A 197 -29.31 36.54 34.40
N LEU A 198 -28.49 36.20 33.42
CA LEU A 198 -27.20 36.84 33.16
C LEU A 198 -27.31 38.13 32.32
N GLY A 199 -28.50 38.51 31.85
CA GLY A 199 -28.75 39.72 31.06
C GLY A 199 -28.16 39.68 29.65
N LEU A 200 -27.93 38.49 29.11
CA LEU A 200 -27.28 38.26 27.80
C LEU A 200 -28.28 37.87 26.69
N ALA A 201 -29.56 37.69 27.02
CA ALA A 201 -30.65 37.35 26.09
C ALA A 201 -31.91 38.15 26.38
#